data_AF-K1XCW6-F1
#
_entry.id   AF-K1XCW6-F1
#
_cell.length_a   1.000
_cell.length_b   1.000
_cell.length_c   1.000
_cell.angle_alpha   90.00
_cell.angle_beta   90.00
_cell.angle_gamma   90.00
#
_symmetry.space_group_name_H-M   'P 1'
#
loop_
_entity.id
_entity.type
_entity.pdbx_description
1 polymer ?
#
loop_
_entity_poly.entity_id
_entity_poly.type
_entity_poly.pdbx_seq_one_letter_code
_entity_poly.pdbx_strand_id
1 'polypeptide(L)'
;LRPHRFKNFSSRSDCFQTIVDINYWVVDAIPEDSRQFFDSMYHYKGRFWVQPIYVPLLMDAVLDDNWLKTLKTQYQQLRRWAWGIVDFPYTVLKAIDDHEISWRKKLSWSLRLLEGHFSWATAAIHIAILGWMPILLNPKFGDTVIGFNLPTITRTVLNISIVGMITVIILSLIMLPPKPKHYRRRRYLMFILQWGIFPVVSLFFSSIASIDAQTRLMFGKYLEYQVTAKSVKAKPSPTE
;
A
#
# COMPACT_ATOMS: atom_id res chain seq x y z
N LEU A 1 -14.09 2.67 10.77
CA LEU A 1 -12.77 1.96 10.77
C LEU A 1 -12.96 0.51 11.23
N ARG A 2 -12.08 -0.43 10.85
CA ARG A 2 -12.17 -1.86 11.21
C ARG A 2 -11.00 -2.25 12.14
N PRO A 3 -11.14 -2.17 13.47
CA PRO A 3 -10.01 -2.31 14.41
C PRO A 3 -9.26 -3.64 14.31
N HIS A 4 -9.99 -4.72 14.02
CA HIS A 4 -9.42 -6.06 13.85
C HIS A 4 -8.46 -6.22 12.65
N ARG A 5 -8.30 -5.18 11.81
CA ARG A 5 -7.36 -5.17 10.68
C ARG A 5 -6.11 -4.34 10.93
N PHE A 6 -6.04 -3.63 12.05
CA PHE A 6 -4.89 -2.78 12.33
C PHE A 6 -3.66 -3.62 12.65
N LYS A 7 -2.54 -3.20 12.06
CA LYS A 7 -1.20 -3.69 12.32
C LYS A 7 -0.27 -2.49 12.49
N ASN A 8 0.88 -2.71 13.08
CA ASN A 8 1.89 -1.67 13.21
C ASN A 8 2.35 -1.20 11.83
N PHE A 9 2.57 0.11 11.69
CA PHE A 9 3.04 0.75 10.47
C PHE A 9 3.72 2.07 10.80
N SER A 10 4.95 2.27 10.34
CA SER A 10 5.83 3.47 10.33
C SER A 10 5.81 4.49 11.48
N SER A 11 4.66 4.92 11.99
CA SER A 11 4.50 5.87 13.10
C SER A 11 3.55 5.27 14.13
N ARG A 12 4.11 4.90 15.29
CA ARG A 12 3.40 4.21 16.35
C ARG A 12 4.00 4.52 17.72
N SER A 13 3.23 4.23 18.75
CA SER A 13 3.67 4.25 20.15
C SER A 13 3.41 2.87 20.73
N ASP A 14 4.45 2.23 21.23
CA ASP A 14 4.36 0.90 21.84
C ASP A 14 4.51 1.01 23.35
N CYS A 15 3.89 0.08 24.08
CA CYS A 15 4.23 -0.13 25.48
C CYS A 15 5.63 -0.75 25.54
N PHE A 16 6.54 -0.16 26.31
CA PHE A 16 7.92 -0.64 26.40
C PHE A 16 8.01 -2.12 26.79
N GLN A 17 7.17 -2.57 27.72
CA GLN A 17 7.12 -3.98 28.13
C GLN A 17 6.83 -4.91 26.94
N THR A 18 5.95 -4.50 26.02
CA THR A 18 5.61 -5.32 24.85
C THR A 18 6.74 -5.50 23.84
N ILE A 19 7.72 -4.59 23.86
CA ILE A 19 8.94 -4.70 23.07
C ILE A 19 9.95 -5.61 23.79
N VAL A 20 10.07 -5.48 25.11
CA VAL A 20 10.96 -6.32 25.92
C VAL A 20 10.54 -7.79 25.87
N ASP A 21 9.25 -8.08 25.98
CA ASP A 21 8.70 -9.44 26.00
C ASP A 21 8.98 -10.24 24.72
N ILE A 22 9.12 -9.56 23.58
CA ILE A 22 9.45 -10.17 22.28
C ILE A 22 10.95 -10.10 21.95
N ASN A 23 11.79 -9.67 22.90
CA ASN A 23 13.22 -9.46 22.71
C ASN A 23 13.55 -8.43 21.61
N TYR A 24 12.86 -7.28 21.66
CA TYR A 24 13.06 -6.14 20.76
C TYR A 24 12.68 -6.43 19.30
N TRP A 25 12.99 -5.51 18.38
CA TRP A 25 12.68 -5.67 16.96
C TRP A 25 13.72 -6.52 16.25
N VAL A 26 13.27 -7.23 15.22
CA VAL A 26 14.14 -8.02 14.35
C VAL A 26 15.07 -7.11 13.53
N VAL A 27 16.28 -7.59 13.27
CA VAL A 27 17.29 -6.88 12.46
C VAL A 27 17.51 -7.51 11.08
N ASP A 28 16.95 -8.70 10.85
CA ASP A 28 17.08 -9.50 9.63
C ASP A 28 15.88 -9.37 8.69
N ALA A 29 14.83 -8.64 9.09
CA ALA A 29 13.67 -8.34 8.26
C ALA A 29 13.59 -6.85 7.94
N ILE A 30 13.44 -6.53 6.65
CA ILE A 30 13.21 -5.16 6.18
C ILE A 30 11.89 -4.55 6.69
N PRO A 31 10.75 -5.27 6.75
CA PRO A 31 9.52 -4.74 7.33
C PRO A 31 9.51 -5.00 8.84
N GLU A 32 10.40 -4.33 9.59
CA GLU A 32 10.58 -4.55 11.02
C GLU A 32 9.30 -4.22 11.81
N ASP A 33 8.57 -3.23 11.34
CA ASP A 33 7.37 -2.70 11.98
C ASP A 33 6.20 -3.68 11.90
N SER A 34 5.92 -4.28 10.73
CA SER A 34 4.90 -5.31 10.63
C SER A 34 5.35 -6.65 11.20
N ARG A 35 6.64 -6.99 11.13
CA ARG A 35 7.17 -8.20 11.77
C ARG A 35 6.94 -8.17 13.27
N GLN A 36 7.30 -7.06 13.91
CA GLN A 36 7.07 -6.87 15.34
C GLN A 36 5.60 -7.05 15.73
N PHE A 37 4.65 -6.57 14.92
CA PHE A 37 3.24 -6.79 15.20
C PHE A 37 2.88 -8.29 15.27
N PHE A 38 3.38 -9.08 14.32
CA PHE A 38 3.14 -10.52 14.33
C PHE A 38 3.83 -11.19 15.51
N ASP A 39 5.06 -10.78 15.84
CA ASP A 39 5.78 -11.28 17.01
C ASP A 39 5.00 -11.04 18.31
N SER A 40 4.53 -9.81 18.54
CA SER A 40 3.66 -9.51 19.69
C SER A 40 2.35 -10.30 19.63
N MET A 41 1.73 -10.42 18.46
CA MET A 41 0.46 -11.14 18.30
C MET A 41 0.58 -12.62 18.66
N TYR A 42 1.66 -13.28 18.25
CA TYR A 42 1.93 -14.67 18.61
C TYR A 42 2.42 -14.82 20.05
N HIS A 43 3.30 -13.94 20.53
CA HIS A 43 3.79 -13.96 21.92
C HIS A 43 2.63 -13.86 22.92
N TYR A 44 1.73 -12.90 22.73
CA TYR A 44 0.57 -12.69 23.60
C TYR A 44 -0.65 -13.54 23.23
N LYS A 45 -0.49 -14.58 22.40
CA LYS A 45 -1.54 -15.56 22.10
C LYS A 45 -2.81 -14.91 21.56
N GLY A 46 -2.61 -13.92 20.69
CA GLY A 46 -3.65 -13.14 20.06
C GLY A 46 -4.28 -12.07 20.95
N ARG A 47 -3.86 -11.90 22.21
CA ARG A 47 -4.33 -10.83 23.12
C ARG A 47 -3.53 -9.53 22.92
N PHE A 48 -3.26 -9.20 21.67
CA PHE A 48 -2.59 -7.97 21.26
C PHE A 48 -3.46 -7.24 20.24
N TRP A 49 -3.61 -5.93 20.40
CA TRP A 49 -4.36 -5.09 19.46
C TRP A 49 -3.70 -3.72 19.33
N VAL A 50 -3.94 -3.09 18.18
CA VAL A 50 -3.47 -1.75 17.88
C VAL A 50 -4.62 -0.79 18.05
N GLN A 51 -4.41 0.25 18.85
CA GLN A 51 -5.37 1.33 19.05
C GLN A 51 -4.99 2.52 18.14
N PRO A 52 -5.91 3.03 17.29
CA PRO A 52 -5.64 4.21 16.49
C PRO A 52 -5.55 5.46 17.39
N ILE A 53 -4.51 6.27 17.19
CA ILE A 53 -4.34 7.56 17.84
C ILE A 53 -4.53 8.65 16.77
N TYR A 54 -5.51 9.54 16.97
CA TYR A 54 -5.85 10.60 16.01
C TYR A 54 -5.05 11.87 16.30
N VAL A 55 -3.78 11.84 15.93
CA VAL A 55 -2.88 13.00 16.04
C VAL A 55 -2.36 13.40 14.65
N PRO A 56 -2.14 14.70 14.40
CA PRO A 56 -1.54 15.14 13.15
C PRO A 56 -0.12 14.59 13.04
N LEU A 57 0.14 13.88 11.95
CA LEU A 57 1.45 13.31 11.65
C LEU A 57 2.13 14.20 10.60
N LEU A 58 3.25 14.81 10.97
CA LEU A 58 4.07 15.61 10.04
C LEU A 58 5.13 14.69 9.44
N MET A 59 4.94 14.31 8.17
CA MET A 59 5.88 13.47 7.42
C MET A 59 6.48 14.24 6.24
N ASP A 60 7.77 14.04 6.02
CA ASP A 60 8.44 14.51 4.82
C ASP A 60 8.14 13.60 3.63
N ALA A 61 7.84 14.24 2.50
CA ALA A 61 7.73 13.56 1.22
C ALA A 61 9.12 13.10 0.74
N VAL A 62 9.14 12.08 -0.12
CA VAL A 62 10.36 11.71 -0.84
C VAL A 62 10.75 12.86 -1.74
N LEU A 63 11.93 13.39 -1.50
CA LEU A 63 12.51 14.45 -2.31
C LEU A 63 14.01 14.22 -2.41
N ASP A 64 14.49 14.27 -3.64
CA ASP A 64 15.89 14.12 -3.97
C ASP A 64 16.36 15.30 -4.84
N ASP A 65 17.64 15.33 -5.18
CA ASP A 65 18.28 16.49 -5.85
C ASP A 65 17.59 16.89 -7.18
N ASN A 66 17.03 15.91 -7.88
CA ASN A 66 16.30 16.14 -9.12
C ASN A 66 15.07 15.22 -9.24
N TRP A 67 14.21 15.53 -10.22
CA TRP A 67 12.94 14.84 -10.43
C TRP A 67 13.11 13.35 -10.74
N LEU A 68 14.04 12.98 -11.63
CA LEU A 68 14.26 11.58 -12.00
C LEU A 68 14.78 10.75 -10.82
N LYS A 69 15.69 11.33 -10.02
CA LYS A 69 16.21 10.71 -8.81
C LYS A 69 15.09 10.56 -7.77
N THR A 70 14.24 11.57 -7.60
CA THR A 70 13.04 11.50 -6.74
C THR A 70 12.11 10.36 -7.15
N LEU A 71 11.81 10.21 -8.45
CA LEU A 71 11.00 9.09 -8.94
C LEU A 71 11.65 7.74 -8.66
N LYS A 72 12.96 7.60 -8.89
CA LYS A 72 13.69 6.36 -8.58
C LYS A 72 13.63 6.04 -7.08
N THR A 73 13.86 7.02 -6.21
CA THR A 73 13.81 6.87 -4.76
C THR A 73 12.39 6.52 -4.28
N GLN A 74 11.36 7.13 -4.86
CA GLN A 74 9.96 6.79 -4.59
C GLN A 74 9.64 5.33 -4.98
N TYR A 75 10.11 4.89 -6.15
CA TYR A 75 9.95 3.51 -6.59
C TYR A 75 10.64 2.52 -5.63
N GLN A 76 11.87 2.82 -5.21
CA GLN A 76 12.60 2.00 -4.23
C GLN A 76 11.86 1.93 -2.88
N GLN A 77 11.27 3.03 -2.41
CA GLN A 77 10.47 3.04 -1.19
C GLN A 77 9.22 2.16 -1.31
N LEU A 78 8.48 2.27 -2.42
CA LEU A 78 7.29 1.45 -2.65
C LEU A 78 7.63 -0.04 -2.77
N ARG A 79 8.73 -0.37 -3.46
CA ARG A 79 9.24 -1.74 -3.53
C ARG A 79 9.61 -2.28 -2.14
N ARG A 80 10.23 -1.46 -1.30
CA ARG A 80 10.56 -1.81 0.09
C ARG A 80 9.31 -2.11 0.90
N TRP A 81 8.25 -1.33 0.75
CA TRP A 81 6.97 -1.64 1.40
C TRP A 81 6.34 -2.93 0.87
N ALA A 82 6.41 -3.17 -0.44
CA ALA A 82 5.87 -4.38 -1.03
C ALA A 82 6.69 -5.64 -0.69
N TRP A 83 7.99 -5.48 -0.36
CA TRP A 83 8.82 -6.53 0.22
C TRP A 83 8.24 -7.09 1.53
N GLY A 84 7.31 -6.37 2.18
CA GLY A 84 6.50 -6.86 3.29
C GLY A 84 5.83 -8.23 3.09
N ILE A 85 5.76 -8.74 1.85
CA ILE A 85 5.30 -10.10 1.56
C ILE A 85 6.09 -11.18 2.30
N VAL A 86 7.33 -10.91 2.73
CA VAL A 86 8.12 -11.83 3.58
C VAL A 86 7.43 -12.16 4.91
N ASP A 87 6.48 -11.35 5.36
CA ASP A 87 5.68 -11.62 6.56
C ASP A 87 4.63 -12.71 6.33
N PHE A 88 4.22 -12.98 5.08
CA PHE A 88 3.27 -14.04 4.78
C PHE A 88 3.81 -15.44 5.17
N PRO A 89 4.96 -15.92 4.63
CA PRO A 89 5.48 -17.23 5.01
C PRO A 89 5.79 -17.29 6.51
N TYR A 90 6.32 -16.20 7.09
CA TYR A 90 6.57 -16.12 8.53
C TYR A 90 5.30 -16.33 9.38
N THR A 91 4.24 -15.59 9.06
CA THR A 91 2.96 -15.67 9.77
C THR A 91 2.33 -17.05 9.60
N VAL A 92 2.45 -17.66 8.41
CA VAL A 92 1.95 -19.01 8.15
C VAL A 92 2.68 -20.06 8.98
N LEU A 93 4.02 -19.99 9.04
CA LEU A 93 4.82 -20.92 9.86
C LEU A 93 4.47 -20.79 11.35
N LYS A 94 4.47 -19.57 11.89
CA LYS A 94 4.02 -19.31 13.27
C LYS A 94 2.57 -19.75 13.51
N ALA A 95 1.70 -19.64 12.50
CA ALA A 95 0.33 -20.10 12.60
C ALA A 95 0.19 -21.62 12.69
N ILE A 96 1.12 -22.37 12.10
CA ILE A 96 1.15 -23.83 12.18
C ILE A 96 1.64 -24.26 13.57
N ASP A 97 2.69 -23.61 14.08
CA ASP A 97 3.32 -23.95 15.36
C ASP A 97 2.47 -23.56 16.58
N ASP A 98 1.68 -22.48 16.49
CA ASP A 98 0.88 -22.01 17.63
C ASP A 98 -0.43 -22.80 17.79
N HIS A 99 -0.68 -23.35 18.98
CA HIS A 99 -1.89 -24.12 19.28
C HIS A 99 -2.95 -23.37 20.10
N GLU A 100 -2.65 -22.15 20.56
CA GLU A 100 -3.53 -21.39 21.47
C GLU A 100 -4.44 -20.41 20.74
N ILE A 101 -3.95 -19.79 19.66
CA ILE A 101 -4.73 -18.86 18.85
C ILE A 101 -5.70 -19.67 17.99
N SER A 102 -6.97 -19.25 17.96
CA SER A 102 -7.99 -19.90 17.14
C SER A 102 -7.59 -19.95 15.66
N TRP A 103 -7.79 -21.12 15.03
CA TRP A 103 -7.49 -21.34 13.62
C TRP A 103 -8.09 -20.26 12.70
N ARG A 104 -9.34 -19.86 12.96
CA ARG A 104 -10.02 -18.82 12.18
C ARG A 104 -9.26 -17.49 12.21
N LYS A 105 -8.71 -17.09 13.36
CA LYS A 105 -7.96 -15.84 13.49
C LYS A 105 -6.63 -15.91 12.73
N LYS A 106 -5.91 -17.02 12.86
CA LYS A 106 -4.65 -17.27 12.15
C LYS A 106 -4.85 -17.25 10.63
N LEU A 107 -5.80 -18.06 10.13
CA LEU A 107 -6.16 -18.12 8.72
C LEU A 107 -6.58 -16.75 8.19
N SER A 108 -7.38 -16.01 8.96
CA SER A 108 -7.83 -14.68 8.56
C SER A 108 -6.68 -13.67 8.42
N TRP A 109 -5.63 -13.76 9.25
CA TRP A 109 -4.43 -12.94 9.09
C TRP A 109 -3.61 -13.35 7.87
N SER A 110 -3.35 -14.64 7.68
CA SER A 110 -2.60 -15.14 6.53
C SER A 110 -3.29 -14.80 5.21
N LEU A 111 -4.61 -15.01 5.12
CA LEU A 111 -5.38 -14.68 3.92
C LEU A 111 -5.41 -13.16 3.67
N ARG A 112 -5.50 -12.33 4.70
CA ARG A 112 -5.43 -10.87 4.54
C ARG A 112 -4.08 -10.40 4.03
N LEU A 113 -2.98 -10.96 4.52
CA LEU A 113 -1.64 -10.64 4.01
C LEU A 113 -1.52 -11.04 2.55
N LEU A 114 -1.91 -12.29 2.23
CA LEU A 114 -1.84 -12.81 0.87
C LEU A 114 -2.70 -12.00 -0.10
N GLU A 115 -3.97 -11.79 0.25
CA GLU A 115 -4.90 -11.00 -0.57
C GLU A 115 -4.42 -9.57 -0.73
N GLY A 116 -3.96 -8.91 0.35
CA GLY A 116 -3.46 -7.55 0.27
C GLY A 116 -2.26 -7.40 -0.67
N HIS A 117 -1.28 -8.32 -0.59
CA HIS A 117 -0.12 -8.29 -1.49
C HIS A 117 -0.45 -8.71 -2.92
N PHE A 118 -1.37 -9.66 -3.10
CA PHE A 118 -1.86 -10.06 -4.42
C PHE A 118 -2.60 -8.90 -5.10
N SER A 119 -3.56 -8.30 -4.40
CA SER A 119 -4.31 -7.14 -4.87
C SER A 119 -3.39 -5.96 -5.18
N TRP A 120 -2.37 -5.70 -4.35
CA TRP A 120 -1.38 -4.65 -4.62
C TRP A 120 -0.59 -4.93 -5.91
N ALA A 121 -0.13 -6.15 -6.12
CA ALA A 121 0.61 -6.52 -7.32
C ALA A 121 -0.24 -6.50 -8.59
N THR A 122 -1.54 -6.79 -8.49
CA THR A 122 -2.33 -7.18 -9.66
C THR A 122 -3.49 -6.24 -9.99
N ALA A 123 -4.07 -5.51 -9.04
CA ALA A 123 -5.32 -4.78 -9.25
C ALA A 123 -5.23 -3.73 -10.37
N ALA A 124 -4.15 -2.94 -10.43
CA ALA A 124 -4.01 -1.92 -11.48
C ALA A 124 -3.83 -2.56 -12.87
N ILE A 125 -3.09 -3.67 -12.95
CA ILE A 125 -2.91 -4.46 -14.18
C ILE A 125 -4.24 -5.06 -14.62
N HIS A 126 -5.00 -5.61 -13.68
CA HIS A 126 -6.31 -6.21 -13.94
C HIS A 126 -7.25 -5.16 -14.54
N ILE A 127 -7.38 -4.00 -13.91
CA ILE A 127 -8.24 -2.92 -14.38
C ILE A 127 -7.80 -2.43 -15.77
N ALA A 128 -6.49 -2.30 -16.01
CA ALA A 128 -5.97 -1.77 -17.27
C ALA A 128 -6.08 -2.75 -18.45
N ILE A 129 -5.84 -4.05 -18.21
CA ILE A 129 -5.59 -5.02 -19.28
C ILE A 129 -6.70 -6.08 -19.39
N LEU A 130 -7.30 -6.55 -18.28
CA LEU A 130 -8.24 -7.70 -18.36
C LEU A 130 -9.49 -7.43 -19.18
N GLY A 131 -9.93 -6.17 -19.28
CA GLY A 131 -11.08 -5.83 -20.15
C GLY A 131 -10.84 -6.18 -21.62
N TRP A 132 -9.58 -6.19 -22.07
CA TRP A 132 -9.19 -6.47 -23.45
C TRP A 132 -8.79 -7.93 -23.69
N MET A 133 -8.40 -8.65 -22.63
CA MET A 133 -7.86 -10.01 -22.72
C MET A 133 -8.76 -10.99 -23.50
N PRO A 134 -10.09 -11.05 -23.29
CA PRO A 134 -10.93 -11.99 -24.02
C PRO A 134 -10.91 -11.79 -25.55
N ILE A 135 -10.89 -10.53 -25.99
CA ILE A 135 -10.85 -10.16 -27.41
C ILE A 135 -9.46 -10.44 -27.99
N LEU A 136 -8.41 -10.14 -27.25
CA LEU A 136 -7.02 -10.37 -27.67
C LEU A 136 -6.68 -11.87 -27.79
N LEU A 137 -7.18 -12.69 -26.88
CA LEU A 137 -6.93 -14.14 -26.88
C LEU A 137 -7.78 -14.89 -27.90
N ASN A 138 -9.01 -14.43 -28.15
CA ASN A 138 -9.92 -15.06 -29.10
C ASN A 138 -10.74 -13.99 -29.84
N PRO A 139 -10.39 -13.67 -31.10
CA PRO A 139 -11.16 -12.72 -31.90
C PRO A 139 -12.64 -13.09 -32.06
N LYS A 140 -12.99 -14.39 -32.03
CA LYS A 140 -14.38 -14.89 -32.10
C LYS A 140 -15.17 -14.67 -30.79
N PHE A 141 -14.51 -14.23 -29.71
CA PHE A 141 -15.18 -13.93 -28.45
C PHE A 141 -16.22 -12.82 -28.62
N GLY A 142 -15.98 -11.86 -29.52
CA GLY A 142 -16.92 -10.78 -29.83
C GLY A 142 -18.28 -11.28 -30.34
N ASP A 143 -18.32 -12.44 -31.00
CA ASP A 143 -19.54 -13.04 -31.54
C ASP A 143 -20.36 -13.78 -30.47
N THR A 144 -19.81 -13.95 -29.27
CA THR A 144 -20.53 -14.57 -28.16
C THR A 144 -21.46 -13.59 -27.47
N VAL A 145 -22.52 -14.10 -26.85
CA VAL A 145 -23.45 -13.29 -26.03
C VAL A 145 -22.71 -12.53 -24.91
N ILE A 146 -21.66 -13.13 -24.35
CA ILE A 146 -20.84 -12.50 -23.31
C ILE A 146 -19.98 -11.40 -23.92
N GLY A 147 -19.32 -11.64 -25.05
CA GLY A 147 -18.47 -10.65 -25.73
C GLY A 147 -19.25 -9.42 -26.19
N PHE A 148 -20.46 -9.61 -26.72
CA PHE A 148 -21.34 -8.51 -27.09
C PHE A 148 -21.75 -7.64 -25.90
N ASN A 149 -22.03 -8.25 -24.74
CA ASN A 149 -22.45 -7.52 -23.53
C ASN A 149 -21.28 -6.99 -22.68
N LEU A 150 -20.05 -7.49 -22.90
CA LEU A 150 -18.88 -7.14 -22.10
C LEU A 150 -18.60 -5.63 -22.04
N PRO A 151 -18.65 -4.85 -23.15
CA PRO A 151 -18.45 -3.41 -23.10
C PRO A 151 -19.50 -2.69 -22.25
N THR A 152 -20.77 -3.13 -22.33
CA THR A 152 -21.89 -2.55 -21.57
C THR A 152 -21.73 -2.80 -20.07
N ILE A 153 -21.39 -4.04 -19.68
CA ILE A 153 -21.14 -4.41 -18.28
C ILE A 153 -19.94 -3.62 -17.75
N THR A 154 -18.84 -3.62 -18.51
CA THR A 154 -17.60 -2.92 -18.13
C THR A 154 -17.85 -1.43 -17.95
N ARG A 155 -18.53 -0.79 -18.91
CA ARG A 155 -18.91 0.63 -18.82
C ARG A 155 -19.74 0.91 -17.57
N THR A 156 -20.70 0.05 -17.24
CA THR A 156 -21.55 0.22 -16.05
C THR A 156 -20.71 0.16 -14.77
N VAL A 157 -19.86 -0.85 -14.63
CA VAL A 157 -18.95 -1.01 -13.48
C VAL A 157 -17.99 0.16 -13.37
N LEU A 158 -17.40 0.60 -14.48
CA LEU A 158 -16.48 1.76 -14.50
C LEU A 158 -17.20 3.06 -14.14
N ASN A 159 -18.42 3.28 -14.62
CA ASN A 159 -19.22 4.46 -14.26
C ASN A 159 -19.52 4.50 -12.75
N ILE A 160 -19.93 3.37 -12.16
CA ILE A 160 -20.14 3.27 -10.71
C ILE A 160 -18.83 3.54 -9.96
N SER A 161 -17.71 3.01 -10.45
CA SER A 161 -16.38 3.23 -9.86
C SER A 161 -15.96 4.70 -9.92
N ILE A 162 -16.25 5.41 -11.02
CA ILE A 162 -15.97 6.84 -11.18
C ILE A 162 -16.76 7.65 -10.15
N VAL A 163 -18.03 7.33 -9.90
CA VAL A 163 -18.82 7.99 -8.85
C VAL A 163 -18.16 7.81 -7.49
N GLY A 164 -17.76 6.59 -7.14
CA GLY A 164 -17.04 6.31 -5.89
C GLY A 164 -15.71 7.08 -5.79
N MET A 165 -14.94 7.14 -6.89
CA MET A 165 -13.69 7.92 -6.95
C MET A 165 -13.95 9.40 -6.71
N ILE A 166 -14.97 10.00 -7.35
CA ILE A 166 -15.36 11.40 -7.15
C ILE A 166 -15.76 11.65 -5.69
N THR A 167 -16.51 10.74 -5.07
CA THR A 167 -16.85 10.83 -3.64
C THR A 167 -15.59 10.87 -2.77
N VAL A 168 -14.61 9.99 -3.02
CA VAL A 168 -13.34 9.96 -2.28
C VAL A 168 -12.52 11.23 -2.51
N ILE A 169 -12.51 11.77 -3.73
CA ILE A 169 -11.84 13.03 -4.06
C ILE A 169 -12.45 14.17 -3.23
N ILE A 170 -13.77 14.28 -3.20
CA ILE A 170 -14.48 15.33 -2.44
C ILE A 170 -14.19 15.20 -0.95
N LEU A 171 -14.29 14.00 -0.38
CA LEU A 171 -13.98 13.75 1.03
C LEU A 171 -12.52 14.11 1.35
N SER A 172 -11.58 13.75 0.48
CA SER A 172 -10.15 14.08 0.64
C SER A 172 -9.92 15.59 0.66
N LEU A 173 -10.63 16.34 -0.20
CA LEU A 173 -10.53 17.80 -0.24
C LEU A 173 -11.14 18.47 1.00
N ILE A 174 -12.22 17.91 1.56
CA ILE A 174 -12.85 18.38 2.80
C ILE A 174 -11.93 18.13 4.01
N MET A 175 -11.22 17.00 4.03
CA MET A 175 -10.29 16.64 5.11
C MET A 175 -8.96 17.41 5.06
N LEU A 176 -8.68 18.16 3.99
CA LEU A 176 -7.47 18.97 3.93
C LEU A 176 -7.53 20.11 4.95
N PRO A 177 -6.42 20.40 5.63
CA PRO A 177 -6.33 21.58 6.49
C PRO A 177 -6.52 22.87 5.65
N PRO A 178 -6.92 23.99 6.30
CA PRO A 178 -7.10 25.25 5.61
C PRO A 178 -5.83 25.63 4.85
N LYS A 179 -6.01 26.05 3.60
CA LYS A 179 -4.90 26.36 2.69
C LYS A 179 -3.97 27.43 3.28
N PRO A 180 -2.64 27.20 3.29
CA PRO A 180 -1.68 28.21 3.72
C PRO A 180 -1.77 29.48 2.87
N LYS A 181 -1.64 30.66 3.50
CA LYS A 181 -1.78 31.98 2.86
C LYS A 181 -0.84 32.19 1.66
N HIS A 182 0.36 31.61 1.71
CA HIS A 182 1.40 31.74 0.68
C HIS A 182 1.09 30.99 -0.64
N TYR A 183 0.10 30.09 -0.66
CA TYR A 183 -0.23 29.35 -1.88
C TYR A 183 -1.41 30.01 -2.61
N ARG A 184 -1.46 29.90 -3.95
CA ARG A 184 -2.61 30.38 -4.77
C ARG A 184 -3.67 29.29 -4.95
N ARG A 185 -4.95 29.67 -5.16
CA ARG A 185 -6.06 28.70 -5.37
C ARG A 185 -5.84 27.76 -6.56
N ARG A 186 -5.05 28.17 -7.57
CA ARG A 186 -4.65 27.33 -8.71
C ARG A 186 -3.99 26.01 -8.30
N ARG A 187 -3.39 25.91 -7.11
CA ARG A 187 -2.79 24.66 -6.62
C ARG A 187 -3.82 23.54 -6.40
N TYR A 188 -5.11 23.87 -6.19
CA TYR A 188 -6.17 22.85 -6.17
C TYR A 188 -6.34 22.14 -7.52
N LEU A 189 -6.06 22.83 -8.64
CA LEU A 189 -6.07 22.17 -9.96
C LEU A 189 -4.98 21.11 -10.05
N MET A 190 -3.81 21.31 -9.40
CA MET A 190 -2.76 20.28 -9.36
C MET A 190 -3.23 19.04 -8.61
N PHE A 191 -3.98 19.19 -7.51
CA PHE A 191 -4.57 18.04 -6.80
C PHE A 191 -5.57 17.28 -7.67
N ILE A 192 -6.38 17.98 -8.47
CA ILE A 192 -7.31 17.33 -9.39
C ILE A 192 -6.55 16.60 -10.51
N LEU A 193 -5.52 17.23 -11.08
CA LEU A 193 -4.69 16.61 -12.12
C LEU A 193 -3.95 15.36 -11.64
N GLN A 194 -3.59 15.28 -10.36
CA GLN A 194 -2.99 14.07 -9.77
C GLN A 194 -3.92 12.85 -9.90
N TRP A 195 -5.23 13.02 -9.77
CA TRP A 195 -6.20 11.93 -9.96
C TRP A 195 -6.25 11.42 -11.40
N GLY A 196 -5.99 12.28 -12.40
CA GLY A 196 -5.88 11.85 -13.79
C GLY A 196 -4.62 11.01 -14.06
N ILE A 197 -3.53 11.30 -13.35
CA ILE A 197 -2.26 10.54 -13.45
C ILE A 197 -2.28 9.27 -12.58
N PHE A 198 -3.20 9.18 -11.61
CA PHE A 198 -3.28 8.11 -10.64
C PHE A 198 -3.34 6.68 -11.23
N PRO A 199 -4.10 6.39 -12.30
CA PRO A 199 -4.09 5.06 -12.92
C PRO A 199 -2.71 4.67 -13.44
N VAL A 200 -2.00 5.62 -14.06
CA VAL A 200 -0.64 5.41 -14.59
C VAL A 200 0.34 5.16 -13.44
N VAL A 201 0.31 5.98 -12.40
CA VAL A 201 1.17 5.80 -11.21
C VAL A 201 0.86 4.49 -10.51
N SER A 202 -0.41 4.12 -10.38
CA SER A 202 -0.81 2.84 -9.77
C SER A 202 -0.28 1.65 -10.54
N LEU A 203 -0.31 1.70 -11.88
CA LEU A 203 0.24 0.65 -12.72
C LEU A 203 1.77 0.54 -12.56
N PHE A 204 2.50 1.64 -12.77
CA PHE A 204 3.96 1.61 -12.86
C PHE A 204 4.69 1.66 -11.52
N PHE A 205 4.17 2.39 -10.53
CA PHE A 205 4.83 2.54 -9.23
C PHE A 205 4.25 1.61 -8.16
N SER A 206 2.98 1.23 -8.25
CA SER A 206 2.35 0.35 -7.26
C SER A 206 2.50 -1.12 -7.66
N SER A 207 1.85 -1.53 -8.75
CA SER A 207 1.80 -2.93 -9.17
C SER A 207 3.17 -3.47 -9.61
N ILE A 208 3.90 -2.75 -10.46
CA ILE A 208 5.24 -3.21 -10.89
C ILE A 208 6.23 -3.26 -9.72
N ALA A 209 6.23 -2.29 -8.81
CA ALA A 209 7.11 -2.33 -7.63
C ALA A 209 6.81 -3.54 -6.73
N SER A 210 5.53 -3.89 -6.60
CA SER A 210 5.09 -5.08 -5.85
C SER A 210 5.51 -6.38 -6.54
N ILE A 211 5.36 -6.48 -7.86
CA ILE A 211 5.82 -7.63 -8.64
C ILE A 211 7.36 -7.74 -8.58
N ASP A 212 8.10 -6.63 -8.69
CA ASP A 212 9.58 -6.63 -8.56
C ASP A 212 10.00 -7.18 -7.18
N ALA A 213 9.35 -6.73 -6.10
CA ALA A 213 9.62 -7.26 -4.76
C ALA A 213 9.31 -8.77 -4.65
N GLN A 214 8.13 -9.21 -5.09
CA GLN A 214 7.69 -10.60 -4.97
C GLN A 214 8.54 -11.56 -5.84
N THR A 215 8.86 -11.17 -7.07
CA THR A 215 9.68 -11.98 -7.98
C THR A 215 11.14 -12.06 -7.52
N ARG A 216 11.70 -10.97 -6.99
CA ARG A 216 13.02 -11.00 -6.35
C ARG A 216 13.08 -11.98 -5.20
N LEU A 217 12.07 -11.97 -4.32
CA LEU A 217 11.98 -12.93 -3.23
C LEU A 217 11.89 -14.37 -3.74
N MET A 218 11.06 -14.61 -4.77
CA MET A 218 10.93 -15.92 -5.42
C MET A 218 12.26 -16.44 -6.00
N PHE A 219 13.10 -15.55 -6.54
CA PHE A 219 14.41 -15.89 -7.10
C PHE A 219 15.57 -15.76 -6.08
N GLY A 220 15.30 -15.56 -4.80
CA GLY A 220 16.34 -15.43 -3.76
C GLY A 220 17.20 -14.17 -3.87
N LYS A 221 16.75 -13.15 -4.62
CA LYS A 221 17.45 -11.85 -4.76
C LYS A 221 17.00 -10.90 -3.65
N TYR A 222 17.50 -11.13 -2.44
CA TYR A 222 17.14 -10.35 -1.26
C TYR A 222 17.43 -8.85 -1.42
N LEU A 223 16.56 -8.02 -0.85
CA LEU A 223 16.75 -6.57 -0.81
C LEU A 223 17.59 -6.19 0.42
N GLU A 224 18.41 -5.14 0.26
CA GLU A 224 19.03 -4.44 1.38
C GLU A 224 18.20 -3.20 1.73
N TYR A 225 18.21 -2.83 3.01
CA TYR A 225 17.52 -1.62 3.45
C TYR A 225 18.22 -0.37 2.91
N GLN A 226 17.50 0.43 2.14
CA GLN A 226 17.99 1.70 1.60
C GLN A 226 17.22 2.86 2.23
N VAL A 227 17.95 3.77 2.87
CA VAL A 227 17.38 4.99 3.47
C VAL A 227 16.82 5.87 2.36
N THR A 228 15.57 6.27 2.51
CA THR A 228 14.88 7.11 1.55
C THR A 228 15.35 8.56 1.70
N ALA A 229 15.88 9.15 0.62
CA ALA A 229 16.26 10.56 0.61
C ALA A 229 15.04 11.45 0.85
N LYS A 230 15.18 12.37 1.80
CA LYS A 230 14.17 13.35 2.21
C LYS A 230 14.83 14.71 2.29
N SER A 231 15.32 15.22 1.16
CA SER A 231 15.95 16.53 1.13
C SER A 231 14.93 17.60 1.51
N VAL A 232 15.35 18.58 2.32
CA VAL A 232 14.51 19.71 2.67
C VAL A 232 14.76 20.80 1.64
N LYS A 233 13.73 21.14 0.85
CA LYS A 233 13.81 22.35 0.02
C LYS A 233 13.96 23.54 0.96
N ALA A 234 15.06 24.28 0.86
CA ALA A 234 15.28 25.49 1.65
C ALA A 234 14.03 26.38 1.56
N LYS A 235 13.52 26.84 2.72
CA LYS A 235 12.37 27.74 2.75
C LYS A 235 12.70 28.95 1.86
N PRO A 236 11.83 29.35 0.91
CA PRO A 236 11.95 30.67 0.31
C PRO A 236 11.88 31.69 1.45
N SER A 237 12.75 32.70 1.39
CA SER A 237 12.76 33.79 2.38
C SER A 237 11.36 34.42 2.46
N PRO A 238 10.95 35.04 3.59
CA PRO A 238 9.63 35.64 3.73
C PRO A 238 9.33 36.82 2.78
N THR A 239 10.17 37.09 1.78
CA THR A 239 10.17 38.30 0.96
C THR A 239 10.09 38.07 -0.55
N GLU A 240 9.45 36.98 -1.01
CA GLU A 240 9.11 36.78 -2.44
C GLU A 240 7.66 36.31 -2.67
#